data_AF-A0A060BVX5-F1
#
_entry.id   AF-A0A060BVX5-F1
#
_cell.length_a   1.000
_cell.length_b   1.000
_cell.length_c   1.000
_cell.angle_alpha   90.00
_cell.angle_beta   90.00
_cell.angle_gamma   90.00
#
_symmetry.space_group_name_H-M   'P 1'
#
loop_
_entity.id
_entity.type
_entity.pdbx_description
1 polymer ?
#
loop_
_entity_poly.entity_id
_entity_poly.type
_entity_poly.pdbx_seq_one_letter_code
_entity_poly.pdbx_strand_id
1 'polypeptide(L)'
;MRVQHHAGEAPAWPRFQLHREEGFRPQVSADEDGGTLTSGDLTVRVRRAHPWLVEFIQDGKVLTTQLPRSVGHITGPDGTYVHQQLSLEPGERVYGLGERFGNVVKNGQVVDTWNADGGTS
;
A
#
# COMPACT_ATOMS: atom_id res chain seq x y z
N MET A 1 3.70 3.82 3.06
CA MET A 1 4.28 4.38 1.81
C MET A 1 3.37 5.49 1.30
N ARG A 2 3.89 6.58 0.72
CA ARG A 2 3.10 7.59 0.00
C ARG A 2 3.60 7.68 -1.43
N VAL A 3 2.70 7.47 -2.39
CA VAL A 3 2.95 7.74 -3.81
C VAL A 3 2.23 9.02 -4.17
N GLN A 4 2.92 9.91 -4.88
CA GLN A 4 2.37 11.22 -5.24
C GLN A 4 2.90 11.65 -6.60
N HIS A 5 2.02 12.24 -7.42
CA HIS A 5 2.40 12.89 -8.67
C HIS A 5 2.59 14.40 -8.44
N HIS A 6 1.51 15.16 -8.29
CA HIS A 6 1.57 16.59 -7.97
C HIS A 6 1.43 16.84 -6.46
N ALA A 7 2.15 17.84 -5.94
CA ALA A 7 2.12 18.22 -4.53
C ALA A 7 1.51 19.60 -4.23
N GLY A 8 0.92 20.26 -5.24
CA GLY A 8 0.32 21.58 -5.10
C GLY A 8 -1.15 21.59 -4.67
N GLU A 9 -1.80 20.43 -4.53
CA GLU A 9 -3.21 20.37 -4.11
C GLU A 9 -3.36 20.71 -2.62
N ALA A 10 -4.43 21.44 -2.29
CA ALA A 10 -4.78 21.72 -0.91
C ALA A 10 -5.08 20.41 -0.17
N PRO A 11 -4.63 20.23 1.09
CA PRO A 11 -4.91 19.01 1.83
C PRO A 11 -6.43 18.80 2.02
N ALA A 12 -6.92 17.62 1.64
CA ALA A 12 -8.30 17.22 1.91
C ALA A 12 -8.51 16.92 3.40
N TRP A 13 -9.65 17.36 3.92
CA TRP A 13 -10.12 17.10 5.28
C TRP A 13 -11.56 16.58 5.24
N PRO A 14 -11.97 15.70 6.18
CA PRO A 14 -11.22 15.19 7.33
C PRO A 14 -10.14 14.16 6.97
N ARG A 15 -9.22 13.88 7.91
CA ARG A 15 -8.19 12.84 7.79
C ARG A 15 -8.31 11.87 8.96
N PHE A 16 -7.90 10.63 8.75
CA PHE A 16 -7.78 9.66 9.84
C PHE A 16 -6.89 10.22 10.96
N GLN A 17 -7.32 10.07 12.20
CA GLN A 17 -6.47 10.28 13.36
C GLN A 17 -5.39 9.19 13.38
N LEU A 18 -4.13 9.59 13.35
CA LEU A 18 -2.98 8.68 13.39
C LEU A 18 -2.24 8.86 14.70
N HIS A 19 -2.02 7.77 15.43
CA HIS A 19 -1.13 7.74 16.58
C HIS A 19 0.30 7.62 16.08
N ARG A 20 1.15 8.59 16.44
CA ARG A 20 2.55 8.62 16.06
C ARG A 20 3.39 8.54 17.32
N GLU A 21 4.45 7.76 17.26
CA GLU A 21 5.49 7.77 18.28
C GLU A 21 6.36 9.02 18.07
N GLU A 22 6.40 9.88 19.08
CA GLU A 22 7.22 11.08 19.05
C GLU A 22 8.71 10.70 19.02
N GLY A 23 9.49 11.40 18.20
CA GLY A 23 10.92 11.13 18.09
C GLY A 23 11.28 9.88 17.29
N PHE A 24 10.32 9.05 16.85
CA PHE A 24 10.60 7.88 16.02
C PHE A 24 11.44 8.25 14.77
N ARG A 25 12.48 7.47 14.50
CA ARG A 25 13.34 7.60 13.33
C ARG A 25 13.57 6.20 12.75
N PRO A 26 13.12 5.93 11.50
CA PRO A 26 13.47 4.69 10.85
C PRO A 26 14.96 4.70 10.47
N GLN A 27 15.55 3.53 10.33
CA GLN A 27 16.86 3.40 9.69
C GLN A 27 16.67 3.56 8.19
N VAL A 28 17.49 4.41 7.56
CA VAL A 28 17.41 4.68 6.13
C VAL A 28 18.81 4.54 5.54
N SER A 29 18.92 3.80 4.43
CA SER A 29 20.14 3.70 3.65
C SER A 29 19.83 3.84 2.17
N ALA A 30 20.80 4.32 1.40
CA ALA A 30 20.73 4.34 -0.05
C ALA A 30 22.13 4.13 -0.63
N ASP A 31 22.20 3.37 -1.71
CA ASP A 31 23.41 3.03 -2.43
C ASP A 31 23.14 3.00 -3.96
N GLU A 32 24.04 2.39 -4.71
CA GLU A 32 23.93 2.22 -6.16
C GLU A 32 22.78 1.27 -6.54
N ASP A 33 22.47 0.27 -5.71
CA ASP A 33 21.46 -0.75 -5.97
C ASP A 33 20.04 -0.26 -5.62
N GLY A 34 19.90 0.68 -4.68
CA GLY A 34 18.60 1.23 -4.30
C GLY A 34 18.58 1.98 -2.99
N GLY A 35 17.44 1.92 -2.32
CA GLY A 35 17.26 2.49 -0.99
C GLY A 35 16.43 1.58 -0.09
N THR A 36 16.71 1.62 1.20
CA THR A 36 15.93 0.92 2.22
C THR A 36 15.43 1.88 3.28
N LEU A 37 14.29 1.54 3.86
CA LEU A 37 13.77 2.14 5.08
C LEU A 37 13.29 1.02 5.99
N THR A 38 13.83 0.97 7.21
CA THR A 38 13.55 -0.07 8.20
C THR A 38 12.93 0.53 9.46
N SER A 39 11.85 -0.09 9.93
CA SER A 39 11.09 0.26 11.12
C SER A 39 10.83 -1.00 11.95
N GLY A 40 11.55 -1.17 13.06
CA GLY A 40 11.59 -2.44 13.76
C GLY A 40 12.09 -3.54 12.82
N ASP A 41 11.36 -4.65 12.74
CA ASP A 41 11.75 -5.79 11.91
C ASP A 41 11.29 -5.67 10.45
N LEU A 42 10.49 -4.64 10.11
CA LEU A 42 9.96 -4.43 8.77
C LEU A 42 10.83 -3.46 7.96
N THR A 43 11.27 -3.91 6.79
CA THR A 43 12.03 -3.12 5.82
C THR A 43 11.26 -2.97 4.52
N VAL A 44 11.17 -1.75 3.98
CA VAL A 44 10.85 -1.54 2.56
C VAL A 44 12.15 -1.31 1.79
N ARG A 45 12.32 -2.03 0.69
CA ARG A 45 13.47 -1.90 -0.23
C ARG A 45 12.97 -1.47 -1.60
N VAL A 46 13.47 -0.34 -2.09
CA VAL A 46 13.18 0.19 -3.43
C VAL A 46 14.41 -0.01 -4.27
N ARG A 47 14.33 -0.84 -5.32
CA ARG A 47 15.46 -1.07 -6.22
C ARG A 47 15.59 0.08 -7.22
N ARG A 48 16.83 0.49 -7.51
CA ARG A 48 17.17 1.42 -8.58
C ARG A 48 17.23 0.73 -9.95
N ALA A 49 17.61 -0.54 -9.96
CA ALA A 49 17.71 -1.35 -11.16
C ALA A 49 16.35 -1.54 -11.86
N HIS A 50 16.40 -1.85 -13.16
CA HIS A 50 15.24 -2.30 -13.92
C HIS A 50 15.16 -3.84 -13.93
N PRO A 51 13.96 -4.42 -13.81
CA PRO A 51 12.66 -3.75 -13.76
C PRO A 51 12.33 -3.14 -12.38
N TRP A 52 11.37 -2.21 -12.33
CA TRP A 52 10.87 -1.64 -11.06
C TRP A 52 10.47 -2.75 -10.09
N LEU A 53 10.98 -2.65 -8.86
CA LEU A 53 10.64 -3.58 -7.79
C LEU A 53 10.74 -2.87 -6.43
N VAL A 54 9.67 -2.97 -5.65
CA VAL A 54 9.68 -2.67 -4.23
C VAL A 54 9.37 -3.93 -3.45
N GLU A 55 10.16 -4.22 -2.42
CA GLU A 55 10.00 -5.40 -1.57
C GLU A 55 9.69 -4.96 -0.14
N PHE A 56 8.69 -5.57 0.48
CA PHE A 56 8.43 -5.45 1.92
C PHE A 56 8.97 -6.71 2.58
N ILE A 57 9.90 -6.57 3.51
CA ILE A 57 10.74 -7.64 4.02
C ILE A 57 10.68 -7.65 5.54
N GLN A 58 10.48 -8.82 6.14
CA GLN A 58 10.62 -9.05 7.58
C GLN A 58 11.45 -10.32 7.80
N ASP A 59 12.41 -10.27 8.71
CA ASP A 59 13.29 -11.41 9.03
C ASP A 59 13.94 -12.07 7.81
N GLY A 60 14.32 -11.25 6.82
CA GLY A 60 14.91 -11.70 5.55
C GLY A 60 13.92 -12.32 4.56
N LYS A 61 12.65 -12.52 4.94
CA LYS A 61 11.57 -12.99 4.07
C LYS A 61 10.87 -11.81 3.40
N VAL A 62 10.70 -11.89 2.08
CA VAL A 62 9.80 -10.98 1.36
C VAL A 62 8.35 -11.35 1.70
N LEU A 63 7.61 -10.41 2.28
CA LEU A 63 6.20 -10.56 2.64
C LEU A 63 5.27 -10.21 1.47
N THR A 64 5.59 -9.15 0.73
CA THR A 64 4.86 -8.75 -0.47
C THR A 64 5.72 -7.80 -1.30
N THR A 65 5.34 -7.57 -2.55
CA THR A 65 6.08 -6.76 -3.52
C THR A 65 5.20 -5.81 -4.30
N GLN A 66 5.81 -4.73 -4.82
CA GLN A 66 5.27 -3.92 -5.89
C GLN A 66 6.07 -4.22 -7.16
N LEU A 67 5.44 -4.94 -8.07
CA LEU A 67 6.00 -5.35 -9.37
C LEU A 67 5.90 -4.21 -10.40
N PRO A 68 6.48 -4.34 -11.61
CA PRO A 68 6.31 -3.33 -12.66
C PRO A 68 4.84 -3.02 -12.93
N ARG A 69 4.52 -1.73 -13.09
CA ARG A 69 3.15 -1.20 -13.31
C ARG A 69 2.17 -1.40 -12.14
N SER A 70 2.62 -1.90 -11.00
CA SER A 70 1.79 -2.03 -9.80
C SER A 70 1.40 -0.67 -9.18
N VAL A 71 2.16 0.39 -9.45
CA VAL A 71 1.87 1.75 -9.00
C VAL A 71 1.66 2.65 -10.21
N GLY A 72 0.62 3.49 -10.17
CA GLY A 72 0.33 4.37 -11.30
C GLY A 72 -0.50 5.60 -10.94
N HIS A 73 -0.36 6.63 -11.77
CA HIS A 73 -1.25 7.78 -11.87
C HIS A 73 -2.11 7.58 -13.12
N ILE A 74 -3.42 7.49 -12.94
CA ILE A 74 -4.38 7.13 -13.98
C ILE A 74 -5.29 8.33 -14.23
N THR A 75 -5.38 8.80 -15.46
CA THR A 75 -6.31 9.86 -15.87
C THR A 75 -7.27 9.29 -16.91
N GLY A 76 -8.56 9.45 -16.66
CA GLY A 76 -9.64 9.01 -17.56
C GLY A 76 -10.83 9.98 -17.54
N PRO A 77 -11.92 9.65 -18.25
CA PRO A 77 -13.11 10.51 -18.33
C PRO A 77 -13.73 10.84 -16.96
N ASP A 78 -13.64 9.91 -16.02
CA ASP A 78 -14.28 10.02 -14.69
C ASP A 78 -13.40 10.72 -13.64
N GLY A 79 -12.13 10.99 -13.96
CA GLY A 79 -11.22 11.67 -13.05
C GLY A 79 -9.77 11.21 -13.12
N THR A 80 -9.02 11.62 -12.11
CA THR A 80 -7.61 11.25 -11.93
C THR A 80 -7.43 10.51 -10.61
N TYR A 81 -6.72 9.39 -10.66
CA TYR A 81 -6.59 8.43 -9.55
C TYR A 81 -5.14 8.01 -9.36
N VAL A 82 -4.81 7.61 -8.13
CA VAL A 82 -3.58 6.87 -7.83
C VAL A 82 -3.96 5.42 -7.54
N HIS A 83 -3.22 4.49 -8.13
CA HIS A 83 -3.43 3.06 -7.99
C HIS A 83 -2.17 2.39 -7.44
N GLN A 84 -2.35 1.38 -6.59
CA GLN A 84 -1.30 0.52 -6.06
C GLN A 84 -1.75 -0.95 -5.99
N GLN A 85 -0.86 -1.87 -6.36
CA GLN A 85 -1.02 -3.31 -6.18
C GLN A 85 0.11 -3.87 -5.32
N LEU A 86 -0.24 -4.87 -4.53
CA LEU A 86 0.69 -5.68 -3.75
C LEU A 86 0.54 -7.13 -4.19
N SER A 87 1.65 -7.85 -4.32
CA SER A 87 1.63 -9.26 -4.69
C SER A 87 1.02 -10.13 -3.58
N LEU A 88 0.34 -11.20 -3.98
CA LEU A 88 -0.07 -12.29 -3.09
C LEU A 88 0.55 -13.59 -3.59
N GLU A 89 1.16 -14.36 -2.68
CA GLU A 89 1.68 -15.69 -2.97
C GLU A 89 0.55 -16.74 -3.04
N PRO A 90 0.77 -17.89 -3.71
CA PRO A 90 -0.19 -18.98 -3.70
C PRO A 90 -0.57 -19.41 -2.28
N GLY A 91 -1.88 -19.40 -2.00
CA GLY A 91 -2.41 -19.76 -0.68
C GLY A 91 -2.52 -18.60 0.32
N GLU A 92 -2.02 -17.41 -0.02
CA GLU A 92 -2.26 -16.21 0.79
C GLU A 92 -3.72 -15.75 0.70
N ARG A 93 -4.26 -15.34 1.85
CA ARG A 93 -5.66 -14.98 2.01
C ARG A 93 -5.78 -13.57 2.57
N VAL A 94 -6.67 -12.77 1.99
CA VAL A 94 -6.97 -11.41 2.42
C VAL A 94 -8.22 -11.41 3.30
N TYR A 95 -8.19 -10.65 4.39
CA TYR A 95 -9.27 -10.53 5.38
C TYR A 95 -9.49 -9.07 5.78
N GLY A 96 -10.58 -8.79 6.50
CA GLY A 96 -10.89 -7.46 7.03
C GLY A 96 -11.69 -6.59 6.05
N LEU A 97 -11.23 -5.35 5.83
CA LEU A 97 -11.89 -4.30 5.02
C LEU A 97 -13.23 -3.79 5.60
N GLY A 98 -13.33 -3.78 6.94
CA GLY A 98 -14.52 -3.37 7.69
C GLY A 98 -15.50 -4.52 7.96
N GLU A 99 -16.69 -4.18 8.44
CA GLU A 99 -17.80 -5.14 8.58
C GLU A 99 -18.38 -5.47 7.20
N ARG A 100 -18.35 -6.74 6.82
CA ARG A 100 -18.78 -7.24 5.50
C ARG A 100 -19.49 -8.58 5.66
N PHE A 101 -20.60 -8.77 4.98
CA PHE A 101 -21.48 -9.94 5.16
C PHE A 101 -21.31 -11.05 4.10
N GLY A 102 -20.42 -10.86 3.13
CA GLY A 102 -20.00 -11.91 2.18
C GLY A 102 -18.93 -12.86 2.73
N ASN A 103 -18.35 -13.69 1.86
CA ASN A 103 -17.30 -14.64 2.24
C ASN A 103 -16.15 -13.94 3.01
N VAL A 104 -15.69 -14.59 4.09
CA VAL A 104 -14.67 -14.07 5.00
C VAL A 104 -13.33 -13.83 4.29
N VAL A 105 -12.97 -14.71 3.35
CA VAL A 105 -11.78 -14.55 2.49
C VAL A 105 -12.11 -13.62 1.33
N LYS A 106 -11.33 -12.55 1.17
CA LYS A 106 -11.59 -11.46 0.20
C LYS A 106 -10.95 -11.68 -1.17
N ASN A 107 -10.16 -12.74 -1.35
CA ASN A 107 -9.59 -13.10 -2.64
C ASN A 107 -10.72 -13.26 -3.68
N GLY A 108 -10.62 -12.55 -4.81
CA GLY A 108 -11.62 -12.54 -5.87
C GLY A 108 -12.78 -11.55 -5.68
N GLN A 109 -12.79 -10.75 -4.61
CA GLN A 109 -13.82 -9.74 -4.36
C GLN A 109 -13.29 -8.33 -4.67
N VAL A 110 -14.15 -7.48 -5.24
CA VAL A 110 -13.96 -6.02 -5.28
C VAL A 110 -14.73 -5.42 -4.10
N VAL A 111 -14.09 -4.54 -3.34
CA VAL A 111 -14.68 -3.97 -2.11
C VAL A 111 -14.50 -2.46 -2.11
N ASP A 112 -15.62 -1.73 -2.15
CA ASP A 112 -15.63 -0.29 -1.95
C ASP A 112 -15.70 0.05 -0.46
N THR A 113 -14.77 0.86 0.03
CA THR A 113 -14.75 1.32 1.43
C THR A 113 -15.59 2.58 1.55
N TRP A 114 -16.91 2.37 1.59
CA TRP A 114 -17.92 3.41 1.73
C TRP A 114 -18.95 2.97 2.77
N ASN A 115 -19.25 3.83 3.74
CA ASN A 115 -20.30 3.55 4.72
C ASN A 115 -21.66 3.70 4.03
N ALA A 116 -22.47 2.64 4.10
CA ALA A 116 -23.79 2.60 3.51
C ALA A 116 -24.78 1.95 4.48
N ASP A 117 -26.04 2.38 4.42
CA ASP A 117 -27.15 1.72 5.09
C ASP A 117 -27.76 0.69 4.12
N GLY A 118 -27.19 -0.52 4.12
CA GLY A 118 -27.56 -1.60 3.20
C GLY A 118 -28.09 -2.87 3.87
N GLY A 119 -28.23 -2.89 5.20
CA GLY A 119 -28.53 -4.10 5.97
C GLY A 119 -27.39 -5.13 5.97
N THR A 120 -27.71 -6.39 6.32
CA THR A 120 -26.71 -7.46 6.57
C THR A 120 -26.97 -8.75 5.78
N SER A 121 -27.58 -8.64 4.60
CA SER A 121 -27.95 -9.78 3.73
C SER A 121 -26.78 -10.34 2.92
#